data_AF-A0A6A5F4Q5-F1
#
_entry.id   AF-A0A6A5F4Q5-F1
#
_cell.length_a   1.000
_cell.length_b   1.000
_cell.length_c   1.000
_cell.angle_alpha   90.00
_cell.angle_beta   90.00
_cell.angle_gamma   90.00
#
_symmetry.space_group_name_H-M   'P 1'
#
loop_
_entity.id
_entity.type
_entity.pdbx_description
1 polymer ?
#
loop_
_entity_poly.entity_id
_entity_poly.type
_entity_poly.pdbx_seq_one_letter_code
_entity_poly.pdbx_strand_id
1 'polypeptide(L)'
;MSRKTNKEALKNVLQDLSKDKFSEFCHRLRDRRRKPRVSYSDVEDKNVLQITDLMVSFFTESKVLQVARDLLRQIKCNQEAETLSPKIKAPVDKGKPTVHKNRAAGGKGLKAKKKDPILSSRKIEFGKYKGETFKWLLENDLNYIGFIVANHQQQRKETVCRSGQMANKDSLTKYSKANPQAWEEVKFFQEMEKAKKRSLKPGQEGKALVGFGLYRSMKLEDLYESKNEKIISYVDFIRRTSNPGPNMEPAQRYILQRDKEQPAAPNRPNTSAVPKAAKRQLPTSASASKIGYTTSLLIKYSILNFA
;
A
#
# COMPACT_ATOMS: atom_id res chain seq x y z
N MET A 1 3.11 6.52 30.29
CA MET A 1 2.20 5.49 29.74
C MET A 1 2.54 5.25 28.27
N SER A 2 3.13 4.10 27.94
CA SER A 2 3.60 3.76 26.59
C SER A 2 2.44 3.73 25.58
N ARG A 3 2.64 4.34 24.40
CA ARG A 3 1.71 4.18 23.28
C ARG A 3 1.85 2.74 22.76
N LYS A 4 0.98 1.84 23.21
CA LYS A 4 0.88 0.48 22.65
C LYS A 4 0.65 0.61 21.13
N THR A 5 1.55 0.03 20.34
CA THR A 5 1.42 0.03 18.87
C THR A 5 0.30 -0.92 18.45
N ASN A 6 -0.32 -0.72 17.28
CA ASN A 6 -1.39 -1.60 16.78
C ASN A 6 -0.92 -3.07 16.68
N LYS A 7 0.38 -3.26 16.37
CA LYS A 7 1.06 -4.54 16.38
C LYS A 7 1.06 -5.21 17.75
N GLU A 8 1.35 -4.45 18.81
CA GLU A 8 1.39 -4.95 20.18
C GLU A 8 -0.01 -5.24 20.75
N ALA A 9 -1.00 -4.41 20.40
CA ALA A 9 -2.40 -4.68 20.71
C ALA A 9 -2.89 -5.99 20.06
N LEU A 10 -2.54 -6.20 18.79
CA LEU A 10 -2.86 -7.44 18.07
C LEU A 10 -2.16 -8.65 18.69
N LYS A 11 -0.86 -8.54 18.97
CA LYS A 11 -0.07 -9.61 19.58
C LYS A 11 -0.70 -10.08 20.89
N ASN A 12 -1.03 -9.16 21.80
CA ASN A 12 -1.58 -9.50 23.11
C ASN A 12 -2.91 -10.25 22.97
N VAL A 13 -3.80 -9.75 22.11
CA VAL A 13 -5.10 -10.41 21.89
C VAL A 13 -4.96 -11.80 21.28
N LEU A 14 -4.01 -12.00 20.38
CA LEU A 14 -3.74 -13.33 19.81
C LEU A 14 -3.04 -14.28 20.79
N GLN A 15 -2.30 -13.75 21.78
CA GLN A 15 -1.70 -14.55 22.86
C GLN A 15 -2.73 -15.00 23.90
N ASP A 16 -3.80 -14.22 24.10
CA ASP A 16 -4.88 -14.55 25.03
C ASP A 16 -5.85 -15.62 24.47
N LEU A 17 -5.76 -15.95 23.17
CA LEU A 17 -6.55 -17.02 22.56
C LEU A 17 -6.05 -18.40 22.99
N SER A 18 -6.99 -19.33 23.22
CA SER A 18 -6.64 -20.75 23.37
C SER A 18 -6.03 -21.30 22.07
N LYS A 19 -5.24 -22.37 22.16
CA LYS A 19 -4.58 -23.01 21.02
C LYS A 19 -5.58 -23.36 19.89
N ASP A 20 -6.75 -23.86 20.24
CA ASP A 20 -7.80 -24.23 19.29
C ASP A 20 -8.42 -23.00 18.62
N LYS A 21 -8.66 -21.92 19.37
CA LYS A 21 -9.19 -20.66 18.84
C LYS A 21 -8.19 -19.93 17.97
N PHE A 22 -6.90 -19.99 18.31
CA PHE A 22 -5.83 -19.49 17.48
C PHE A 22 -5.72 -20.28 16.16
N SER A 23 -5.87 -21.61 16.21
CA SER A 23 -5.88 -22.44 15.00
C SER A 23 -7.06 -22.09 14.08
N GLU A 24 -8.27 -21.96 14.64
CA GLU A 24 -9.46 -21.53 13.89
C GLU A 24 -9.30 -20.10 13.35
N PHE A 25 -8.65 -19.21 14.10
CA PHE A 25 -8.29 -17.87 13.63
C PHE A 25 -7.39 -17.91 12.39
N CYS A 26 -6.33 -18.73 12.42
CA CYS A 26 -5.43 -18.96 11.28
C CYS A 26 -6.17 -19.55 10.07
N HIS A 27 -7.09 -20.49 10.30
CA HIS A 27 -7.94 -21.07 9.26
C HIS A 27 -8.83 -20.01 8.60
N ARG A 28 -9.44 -19.11 9.37
CA ARG A 28 -10.26 -18.01 8.82
C ARG A 28 -9.42 -16.92 8.13
N LEU A 29 -8.22 -16.67 8.63
CA LEU A 29 -7.27 -15.76 7.99
C LEU A 29 -6.87 -16.27 6.59
N ARG A 30 -6.68 -17.59 6.44
CA ARG A 30 -6.50 -18.31 5.16
C ARG A 30 -7.74 -18.22 4.26
N ASP A 31 -8.92 -18.51 4.80
CA ASP A 31 -10.17 -18.59 4.03
C ASP A 31 -10.75 -17.24 3.60
N ARG A 32 -10.10 -16.12 3.97
CA ARG A 32 -10.48 -14.81 3.44
C ARG A 32 -10.33 -14.79 1.92
N ARG A 33 -11.48 -14.90 1.23
CA ARG A 33 -11.58 -14.72 -0.23
C ARG A 33 -11.28 -13.29 -0.70
N ARG A 34 -11.16 -12.33 0.24
CA ARG A 34 -10.85 -10.90 0.02
C ARG A 34 -9.33 -10.66 -0.01
N LYS A 35 -8.82 -9.93 -1.01
CA LYS A 35 -7.39 -9.59 -1.13
C LYS A 35 -6.95 -8.59 -0.03
N PRO A 36 -5.71 -8.66 0.48
CA PRO A 36 -4.69 -9.69 0.21
C PRO A 36 -5.04 -11.03 0.87
N ARG A 37 -4.79 -12.13 0.13
CA ARG A 37 -5.02 -13.51 0.57
C ARG A 37 -3.73 -14.04 1.18
N VAL A 38 -3.81 -14.63 2.36
CA VAL A 38 -2.67 -15.25 3.03
C VAL A 38 -2.51 -16.67 2.47
N SER A 39 -1.29 -17.06 2.10
CA SER A 39 -1.00 -18.40 1.56
C SER A 39 -1.12 -19.48 2.64
N TYR A 40 -1.36 -20.73 2.24
CA TYR A 40 -1.44 -21.88 3.14
C TYR A 40 -0.16 -22.10 3.94
N SER A 41 0.98 -22.10 3.24
CA SER A 41 2.34 -22.19 3.79
C SER A 41 2.71 -21.04 4.72
N ASP A 42 1.89 -19.99 4.75
CA ASP A 42 2.15 -18.79 5.51
C ASP A 42 1.48 -18.76 6.88
N VAL A 43 0.60 -19.71 7.19
CA VAL A 43 -0.18 -19.74 8.43
C VAL A 43 -0.02 -21.05 9.20
N GLU A 44 0.32 -22.14 8.50
CA GLU A 44 0.53 -23.46 9.09
C GLU A 44 1.82 -23.48 9.93
N ASP A 45 1.75 -24.01 11.15
CA ASP A 45 2.84 -24.13 12.13
C ASP A 45 3.53 -22.83 12.58
N LYS A 46 2.92 -21.67 12.33
CA LYS A 46 3.47 -20.38 12.77
C LYS A 46 2.97 -19.96 14.15
N ASN A 47 3.88 -19.38 14.93
CA ASN A 47 3.55 -18.88 16.26
C ASN A 47 2.87 -17.50 16.22
N VAL A 48 2.30 -17.07 17.36
CA VAL A 48 1.54 -15.81 17.48
C VAL A 48 2.34 -14.59 16.98
N LEU A 49 3.67 -14.55 17.23
CA LEU A 49 4.53 -13.46 16.77
C LEU A 49 4.62 -13.42 15.24
N GLN A 50 4.87 -14.58 14.62
CA GLN A 50 4.96 -14.70 13.17
C GLN A 50 3.64 -14.37 12.49
N ILE A 51 2.50 -14.80 13.05
CA ILE A 51 1.17 -14.45 12.54
C ILE A 51 0.88 -12.96 12.72
N THR A 52 1.28 -12.35 13.84
CA THR A 52 1.13 -10.91 14.06
C THR A 52 1.94 -10.10 13.04
N ASP A 53 3.21 -10.46 12.83
CA ASP A 53 4.09 -9.82 11.86
C ASP A 53 3.56 -9.97 10.44
N LEU A 54 3.05 -11.16 10.13
CA LEU A 54 2.39 -11.45 8.86
C LEU A 54 1.15 -10.59 8.67
N MET A 55 0.28 -10.48 9.67
CA MET A 55 -0.91 -9.65 9.54
C MET A 55 -0.55 -8.18 9.34
N VAL A 56 0.47 -7.67 10.03
CA VAL A 56 0.95 -6.28 9.85
C VAL A 56 1.66 -6.09 8.51
N SER A 57 2.27 -7.13 7.93
CA SER A 57 2.90 -7.06 6.60
C SER A 57 1.86 -7.07 5.47
N PHE A 58 0.79 -7.86 5.61
CA PHE A 58 -0.27 -7.94 4.61
C PHE A 58 -1.29 -6.81 4.73
N PHE A 59 -1.64 -6.39 5.94
CA PHE A 59 -2.60 -5.33 6.20
C PHE A 59 -1.88 -4.11 6.74
N THR A 60 -2.12 -2.93 6.14
CA THR A 60 -1.59 -1.67 6.67
C THR A 60 -1.90 -1.56 8.17
N GLU A 61 -1.02 -0.93 8.97
CA GLU A 61 -1.16 -0.87 10.43
C GLU A 61 -2.54 -0.36 10.92
N SER A 62 -3.21 0.46 10.11
CA SER A 62 -4.58 0.95 10.35
C SER A 62 -5.69 -0.07 10.07
N LYS A 63 -5.46 -1.04 9.18
CA LYS A 63 -6.41 -2.07 8.75
C LYS A 63 -6.24 -3.39 9.48
N VAL A 64 -5.06 -3.66 10.06
CA VAL A 64 -4.74 -4.92 10.73
C VAL A 64 -5.70 -5.23 11.89
N LEU A 65 -6.02 -4.22 12.71
CA LEU A 65 -6.95 -4.36 13.84
C LEU A 65 -8.39 -4.61 13.39
N GLN A 66 -8.79 -4.03 12.25
CA GLN A 66 -10.12 -4.24 11.69
C GLN A 66 -10.26 -5.66 11.15
N VAL A 67 -9.26 -6.15 10.40
CA VAL A 67 -9.26 -7.52 9.87
C VAL A 67 -9.20 -8.54 11.00
N ALA A 68 -8.37 -8.32 12.01
CA ALA A 68 -8.31 -9.18 13.19
C ALA A 68 -9.65 -9.23 13.94
N ARG A 69 -10.31 -8.08 14.13
CA ARG A 69 -11.63 -8.01 14.77
C ARG A 69 -12.70 -8.80 14.01
N ASP A 70 -12.74 -8.65 12.68
CA ASP A 70 -13.71 -9.36 11.84
C ASP A 70 -13.50 -10.88 11.90
N LEU A 71 -12.25 -11.33 11.94
CA LEU A 71 -11.88 -12.75 12.08
C LEU A 71 -12.22 -13.29 13.47
N LEU A 72 -11.94 -12.55 14.54
CA LEU A 72 -12.29 -12.92 15.92
C LEU A 72 -13.80 -13.08 16.10
N ARG A 73 -14.61 -12.19 15.49
CA ARG A 73 -16.08 -12.31 15.49
C ARG A 73 -16.57 -13.55 14.73
N GLN A 74 -15.90 -13.92 13.64
CA GLN A 74 -16.24 -15.13 12.88
C GLN A 74 -15.98 -16.43 13.67
N ILE A 75 -14.97 -16.45 14.54
CA ILE A 75 -14.64 -17.60 15.40
C ILE A 75 -15.35 -17.57 16.78
N LYS A 76 -16.29 -16.63 16.94
CA LYS A 76 -17.07 -16.35 18.16
C LYS A 76 -16.25 -15.85 19.37
N CYS A 77 -15.04 -15.32 19.14
CA CYS A 77 -14.19 -14.66 20.15
C CYS A 77 -14.54 -13.17 20.26
N ASN A 78 -15.75 -12.89 20.75
CA ASN A 78 -16.31 -11.53 20.76
C ASN A 78 -15.64 -10.63 21.81
N GLN A 79 -15.21 -11.18 22.95
CA GLN A 79 -14.57 -10.41 24.03
C GLN A 79 -13.17 -9.91 23.61
N GLU A 80 -12.44 -10.75 22.89
CA GLU A 80 -11.15 -10.48 22.29
C GLU A 80 -11.30 -9.45 21.14
N ALA A 81 -12.38 -9.55 20.36
CA ALA A 81 -12.70 -8.59 19.31
C ALA A 81 -12.98 -7.17 19.84
N GLU A 82 -13.65 -7.04 20.99
CA GLU A 82 -13.89 -5.75 21.67
C GLU A 82 -12.62 -5.15 22.25
N THR A 83 -11.67 -5.99 22.68
CA THR A 83 -10.35 -5.57 23.16
C THR A 83 -9.51 -4.91 22.05
N LEU A 84 -9.74 -5.28 20.79
CA LEU A 84 -9.17 -4.62 19.61
C LEU A 84 -9.92 -3.35 19.17
N SER A 85 -10.88 -2.83 19.95
CA SER A 85 -11.59 -1.59 19.62
C SER A 85 -10.58 -0.47 19.35
N PRO A 86 -10.71 0.26 18.22
CA PRO A 86 -9.90 1.44 18.03
C PRO A 86 -10.37 2.39 19.13
N LYS A 87 -9.49 2.83 20.03
CA LYS A 87 -9.77 3.96 20.93
C LYS A 87 -9.93 5.23 20.07
N ILE A 88 -11.03 5.31 19.33
CA ILE A 88 -11.64 6.55 18.95
C ILE A 88 -12.12 7.10 20.29
N LYS A 89 -11.45 8.13 20.79
CA LYS A 89 -11.98 8.92 21.90
C LYS A 89 -13.36 9.41 21.45
N ALA A 90 -14.42 8.76 21.93
CA ALA A 90 -15.75 9.31 21.87
C ALA A 90 -15.73 10.59 22.72
N PRO A 91 -16.24 11.73 22.22
CA PRO A 91 -16.55 12.86 23.07
C PRO A 91 -17.65 12.44 24.04
N VAL A 92 -17.38 12.59 25.32
CA VAL A 92 -18.33 12.37 26.40
C VAL A 92 -19.51 13.34 26.22
N ASP A 93 -20.68 12.74 26.18
CA ASP A 93 -22.00 13.36 26.28
C ASP A 93 -22.11 14.22 27.54
N LYS A 94 -22.46 15.51 27.36
CA LYS A 94 -23.10 16.32 28.39
C LYS A 94 -24.08 17.29 27.73
N GLY A 95 -25.37 16.96 27.82
CA GLY A 95 -26.45 17.91 28.13
C GLY A 95 -26.99 18.78 26.98
N LYS A 96 -28.29 18.60 26.69
CA LYS A 96 -29.17 19.52 25.94
C LYS A 96 -29.79 20.56 26.92
N PRO A 97 -30.59 21.56 26.47
CA PRO A 97 -30.32 22.76 25.65
C PRO A 97 -30.54 24.07 26.43
N THR A 98 -29.92 25.18 26.00
CA THR A 98 -30.50 26.52 26.24
C THR A 98 -30.40 27.38 24.99
N VAL A 99 -31.58 27.77 24.50
CA VAL A 99 -31.81 28.77 23.46
C VAL A 99 -31.37 30.12 23.99
N HIS A 100 -30.42 30.80 23.32
CA HIS A 100 -30.42 32.26 23.25
C HIS A 100 -29.85 32.72 21.89
N LYS A 101 -30.65 33.55 21.21
CA LYS A 101 -30.25 34.41 20.08
C LYS A 101 -28.94 35.13 20.41
N ASN A 102 -28.07 35.30 19.42
CA ASN A 102 -27.52 36.61 19.07
C ASN A 102 -26.91 36.63 17.67
N ARG A 103 -26.99 37.81 17.08
CA ARG A 103 -26.77 38.16 15.67
C ARG A 103 -25.36 38.76 15.51
N ALA A 104 -24.79 38.54 14.32
CA ALA A 104 -23.77 39.33 13.62
C ALA A 104 -22.26 39.11 13.85
N ALA A 105 -21.57 39.32 12.72
CA ALA A 105 -20.16 39.68 12.50
C ALA A 105 -19.10 38.56 12.39
N GLY A 106 -18.74 38.27 11.13
CA GLY A 106 -17.34 38.30 10.67
C GLY A 106 -16.38 37.23 11.19
N GLY A 107 -16.14 36.19 10.39
CA GLY A 107 -15.00 35.30 10.58
C GLY A 107 -14.90 34.23 9.50
N LYS A 108 -13.99 34.41 8.54
CA LYS A 108 -13.66 33.42 7.51
C LYS A 108 -13.02 32.19 8.17
N GLY A 109 -13.85 31.20 8.50
CA GLY A 109 -13.41 29.87 8.94
C GLY A 109 -13.48 28.87 7.79
N LEU A 110 -12.33 28.31 7.39
CA LEU A 110 -12.23 27.21 6.46
C LEU A 110 -13.12 26.04 6.93
N LYS A 111 -14.27 25.87 6.26
CA LYS A 111 -15.15 24.74 6.52
C LYS A 111 -14.43 23.45 6.11
N ALA A 112 -14.17 22.59 7.08
CA ALA A 112 -13.93 21.18 6.82
C ALA A 112 -15.07 20.68 5.92
N LYS A 113 -14.76 20.27 4.69
CA LYS A 113 -15.75 19.77 3.74
C LYS A 113 -16.47 18.59 4.39
N LYS A 114 -17.75 18.76 4.72
CA LYS A 114 -18.63 17.63 5.06
C LYS A 114 -18.48 16.62 3.92
N LYS A 115 -18.09 15.39 4.24
CA LYS A 115 -18.07 14.28 3.27
C LYS A 115 -19.49 14.18 2.71
N ASP A 116 -19.67 14.37 1.41
CA ASP A 116 -20.99 14.28 0.75
C ASP A 116 -21.59 12.89 1.01
N PRO A 117 -22.61 12.74 1.88
CA PRO A 117 -23.13 11.44 2.27
C PRO A 117 -23.71 10.68 1.06
N ILE A 118 -24.27 11.45 0.13
CA ILE A 118 -24.89 11.01 -1.11
C ILE A 118 -23.87 10.34 -2.03
N LEU A 119 -22.65 10.90 -2.16
CA LEU A 119 -21.62 10.32 -3.03
C LEU A 119 -20.99 9.08 -2.41
N SER A 120 -20.80 9.05 -1.09
CA SER A 120 -20.19 7.89 -0.41
C SER A 120 -20.99 6.59 -0.57
N SER A 121 -22.33 6.69 -0.61
CA SER A 121 -23.25 5.56 -0.72
C SER A 121 -23.61 5.21 -2.17
N ARG A 122 -23.17 5.99 -3.16
CA ARG A 122 -23.44 5.73 -4.58
C ARG A 122 -22.74 4.44 -5.01
N LYS A 123 -23.48 3.60 -5.76
CA LYS A 123 -22.97 2.35 -6.32
C LYS A 123 -22.17 2.58 -7.59
N ILE A 124 -21.16 1.74 -7.80
CA ILE A 124 -20.35 1.68 -9.00
C ILE A 124 -21.14 0.96 -10.09
N GLU A 125 -21.24 1.58 -11.26
CA GLU A 125 -22.03 1.05 -12.38
C GLU A 125 -21.18 0.40 -13.49
N PHE A 126 -19.86 0.30 -13.27
CA PHE A 126 -18.90 -0.15 -14.28
C PHE A 126 -17.77 -1.00 -13.68
N GLY A 127 -17.11 -1.77 -14.54
CA GLY A 127 -15.87 -2.45 -14.24
C GLY A 127 -15.94 -3.48 -13.11
N LYS A 128 -14.76 -3.79 -12.55
CA LYS A 128 -14.53 -4.93 -11.65
C LYS A 128 -15.38 -4.90 -10.37
N TYR A 129 -15.65 -3.72 -9.85
CA TYR A 129 -16.35 -3.53 -8.57
C TYR A 129 -17.78 -3.02 -8.77
N LYS A 130 -18.41 -3.33 -9.91
CA LYS A 130 -19.81 -2.99 -10.17
C LYS A 130 -20.71 -3.49 -9.03
N GLY A 131 -21.60 -2.62 -8.55
CA GLY A 131 -22.51 -2.89 -7.44
C GLY A 131 -22.00 -2.45 -6.06
N GLU A 132 -20.69 -2.31 -5.87
CA GLU A 132 -20.10 -1.80 -4.63
C GLU A 132 -20.23 -0.29 -4.51
N THR A 133 -20.09 0.26 -3.29
CA THR A 133 -20.17 1.71 -3.07
C THR A 133 -18.85 2.43 -3.34
N PHE A 134 -18.89 3.73 -3.62
CA PHE A 134 -17.67 4.54 -3.72
C PHE A 134 -16.86 4.53 -2.42
N LYS A 135 -17.52 4.54 -1.26
CA LYS A 135 -16.85 4.39 0.03
C LYS A 135 -16.14 3.03 0.12
N TRP A 136 -16.82 1.95 -0.23
CA TRP A 136 -16.22 0.62 -0.24
C TRP A 136 -14.97 0.60 -1.13
N LEU A 137 -15.04 1.17 -2.33
CA LEU A 137 -13.90 1.20 -3.23
C LEU A 137 -12.72 2.01 -2.67
N LEU A 138 -13.00 3.15 -2.02
CA LEU A 138 -11.97 3.97 -1.36
C LEU A 138 -11.24 3.20 -0.27
N GLU A 139 -11.97 2.36 0.47
CA GLU A 139 -11.42 1.58 1.58
C GLU A 139 -10.68 0.33 1.11
N ASN A 140 -11.00 -0.20 -0.08
CA ASN A 140 -10.51 -1.49 -0.56
C ASN A 140 -9.47 -1.38 -1.68
N ASP A 141 -9.60 -0.45 -2.62
CA ASP A 141 -8.73 -0.37 -3.81
C ASP A 141 -8.57 1.08 -4.31
N LEU A 142 -7.70 1.82 -3.61
CA LEU A 142 -7.34 3.20 -3.96
C LEU A 142 -6.70 3.29 -5.36
N ASN A 143 -5.84 2.31 -5.71
CA ASN A 143 -5.16 2.29 -7.01
C ASN A 143 -6.17 2.20 -8.16
N TYR A 144 -7.21 1.39 -8.00
CA TYR A 144 -8.27 1.30 -9.00
C TYR A 144 -9.04 2.62 -9.15
N ILE A 145 -9.30 3.35 -8.06
CA ILE A 145 -9.89 4.71 -8.14
C ILE A 145 -8.98 5.63 -8.95
N GLY A 146 -7.69 5.66 -8.60
CA GLY A 146 -6.70 6.49 -9.28
C GLY A 146 -6.69 6.24 -10.78
N PHE A 147 -6.57 4.98 -11.18
CA PHE A 147 -6.58 4.54 -12.57
C PHE A 147 -7.86 4.94 -13.31
N ILE A 148 -9.03 4.60 -12.74
CA ILE A 148 -10.32 4.87 -13.39
C ILE A 148 -10.56 6.38 -13.56
N VAL A 149 -10.32 7.16 -12.51
CA VAL A 149 -10.59 8.60 -12.53
C VAL A 149 -9.60 9.33 -13.43
N ALA A 150 -8.32 8.96 -13.43
CA ALA A 150 -7.32 9.55 -14.34
C ALA A 150 -7.69 9.30 -15.81
N ASN A 151 -8.01 8.05 -16.18
CA ASN A 151 -8.42 7.71 -17.54
C ASN A 151 -9.74 8.37 -17.92
N HIS A 152 -10.72 8.40 -17.02
CA HIS A 152 -12.00 9.07 -17.26
C HIS A 152 -11.83 10.56 -17.51
N GLN A 153 -10.96 11.24 -16.75
CA GLN A 153 -10.68 12.66 -16.97
C GLN A 153 -10.04 12.93 -18.33
N GLN A 154 -9.23 12.01 -18.85
CA GLN A 154 -8.71 12.10 -20.21
C GLN A 154 -9.82 11.85 -21.24
N GLN A 155 -10.62 10.80 -21.05
CA GLN A 155 -11.78 10.50 -21.89
C GLN A 155 -12.75 11.69 -21.99
N ARG A 156 -12.95 12.44 -20.89
CA ARG A 156 -13.81 13.63 -20.86
C ARG A 156 -13.27 14.83 -21.64
N LYS A 157 -11.99 14.86 -22.02
CA LYS A 157 -11.46 15.87 -22.93
C LYS A 157 -11.78 15.55 -24.39
N GLU A 158 -12.03 14.28 -24.69
CA GLU A 158 -12.18 13.76 -26.06
C GLU A 158 -13.64 13.51 -26.44
N THR A 159 -14.54 13.34 -25.46
CA THR A 159 -15.97 13.10 -25.72
C THR A 159 -16.91 13.93 -24.83
N VAL A 160 -18.05 14.32 -25.42
CA VAL A 160 -19.16 15.03 -24.76
C VAL A 160 -20.31 14.10 -24.35
N CYS A 161 -20.17 12.78 -24.51
CA CYS A 161 -21.23 11.81 -24.20
C CYS A 161 -21.69 11.91 -22.73
N ARG A 162 -22.99 11.70 -22.50
CA ARG A 162 -23.66 11.85 -21.20
C ARG A 162 -24.31 10.56 -20.70
N SER A 163 -23.74 9.40 -21.03
CA SER A 163 -24.27 8.11 -20.57
C SER A 163 -24.30 8.01 -19.03
N GLY A 164 -25.18 7.15 -18.50
CA GLY A 164 -25.26 6.87 -17.06
C GLY A 164 -23.90 6.45 -16.47
N GLN A 165 -23.14 5.63 -17.21
CA GLN A 165 -21.78 5.24 -16.82
C GLN A 165 -20.82 6.44 -16.74
N MET A 166 -20.88 7.39 -17.68
CA MET A 166 -20.06 8.60 -17.62
C MET A 166 -20.47 9.50 -16.44
N ALA A 167 -21.76 9.65 -16.18
CA ALA A 167 -22.25 10.38 -15.00
C ALA A 167 -21.83 9.68 -13.68
N ASN A 168 -21.78 8.35 -13.67
CA ASN A 168 -21.29 7.57 -12.54
C ASN A 168 -19.78 7.81 -12.32
N LYS A 169 -18.96 7.78 -13.38
CA LYS A 169 -17.53 8.12 -13.32
C LYS A 169 -17.25 9.59 -12.96
N ASP A 170 -18.09 10.52 -13.43
CA ASP A 170 -18.04 11.95 -13.03
C ASP A 170 -18.31 12.10 -11.52
N SER A 171 -19.24 11.32 -11.00
CA SER A 171 -19.56 11.29 -9.56
C SER A 171 -18.41 10.69 -8.75
N LEU A 172 -17.77 9.62 -9.23
CA LEU A 172 -16.57 9.06 -8.61
C LEU A 172 -15.41 10.06 -8.64
N THR A 173 -15.29 10.86 -9.70
CA THR A 173 -14.30 11.94 -9.81
C THR A 173 -14.54 13.02 -8.74
N LYS A 174 -15.79 13.47 -8.57
CA LYS A 174 -16.16 14.42 -7.51
C LYS A 174 -15.85 13.87 -6.12
N TYR A 175 -16.23 12.61 -5.87
CA TYR A 175 -15.93 11.93 -4.61
C TYR A 175 -14.42 11.83 -4.35
N SER A 176 -13.63 11.49 -5.36
CA SER A 176 -12.17 11.37 -5.24
C SER A 176 -11.52 12.72 -4.93
N LYS A 177 -11.95 13.82 -5.57
CA LYS A 177 -11.47 15.19 -5.27
C LYS A 177 -11.76 15.63 -3.83
N ALA A 178 -12.80 15.09 -3.20
CA ALA A 178 -13.14 15.37 -1.81
C ALA A 178 -12.34 14.52 -0.80
N ASN A 179 -11.60 13.50 -1.25
CA ASN A 179 -10.84 12.58 -0.40
C ASN A 179 -9.34 12.67 -0.74
N PRO A 180 -8.48 13.27 0.11
CA PRO A 180 -7.07 13.52 -0.20
C PRO A 180 -6.30 12.26 -0.65
N GLN A 181 -6.50 11.12 0.03
CA GLN A 181 -5.82 9.87 -0.32
C GLN A 181 -6.16 9.37 -1.74
N ALA A 182 -7.44 9.43 -2.13
CA ALA A 182 -7.83 9.08 -3.49
C ALA A 182 -7.29 10.10 -4.49
N TRP A 183 -7.30 11.38 -4.16
CA TRP A 183 -6.84 12.41 -5.06
C TRP A 183 -5.34 12.34 -5.33
N GLU A 184 -4.52 12.01 -4.33
CA GLU A 184 -3.09 11.77 -4.54
C GLU A 184 -2.83 10.57 -5.46
N GLU A 185 -3.61 9.49 -5.33
CA GLU A 185 -3.51 8.36 -6.25
C GLU A 185 -3.92 8.73 -7.68
N VAL A 186 -4.97 9.56 -7.85
CA VAL A 186 -5.35 10.11 -9.16
C VAL A 186 -4.21 10.92 -9.78
N LYS A 187 -3.56 11.80 -9.00
CA LYS A 187 -2.40 12.58 -9.47
C LYS A 187 -1.26 11.66 -9.88
N PHE A 188 -0.98 10.62 -9.09
CA PHE A 188 0.04 9.63 -9.45
C PHE A 188 -0.22 9.03 -10.83
N PHE A 189 -1.44 8.56 -11.10
CA PHE A 189 -1.77 7.98 -12.41
C PHE A 189 -1.69 9.00 -13.56
N GLN A 190 -2.05 10.26 -13.30
CA GLN A 190 -1.86 11.34 -14.28
C GLN A 190 -0.38 11.58 -14.58
N GLU A 191 0.48 11.64 -13.56
CA GLU A 191 1.93 11.81 -13.75
C GLU A 191 2.55 10.59 -14.41
N MET A 192 2.11 9.38 -14.07
CA MET A 192 2.54 8.15 -14.72
C MET A 192 2.24 8.17 -16.22
N GLU A 193 1.03 8.58 -16.63
CA GLU A 193 0.67 8.68 -18.04
C GLU A 193 1.46 9.79 -18.76
N LYS A 194 1.69 10.94 -18.10
CA LYS A 194 2.56 12.00 -18.65
C LYS A 194 4.01 11.53 -18.81
N ALA A 195 4.55 10.83 -17.82
CA ALA A 195 5.90 10.28 -17.83
C ALA A 195 6.04 9.22 -18.92
N LYS A 196 5.05 8.34 -19.07
CA LYS A 196 4.98 7.37 -20.18
C LYS A 196 5.01 8.06 -21.53
N LYS A 197 4.20 9.12 -21.73
CA LYS A 197 4.24 9.89 -22.99
C LYS A 197 5.59 10.53 -23.27
N ARG A 198 6.29 11.00 -22.23
CA ARG A 198 7.65 11.56 -22.36
C ARG A 198 8.66 10.48 -22.73
N SER A 199 8.55 9.29 -22.15
CA SER A 199 9.49 8.20 -22.36
C SER A 199 9.37 7.49 -23.71
N LEU A 200 8.31 7.78 -24.47
CA LEU A 200 8.18 7.28 -25.86
C LEU A 200 9.14 7.98 -26.83
N LYS A 201 9.75 9.09 -26.43
CA LYS A 201 10.75 9.77 -27.26
C LYS A 201 12.08 9.01 -27.18
N PRO A 202 12.81 8.82 -28.31
CA PRO A 202 14.12 8.19 -28.29
C PRO A 202 15.06 8.87 -27.29
N GLY A 203 15.76 8.07 -26.46
CA GLY A 203 16.70 8.57 -25.45
C GLY A 203 16.02 9.20 -24.22
N GLN A 204 14.70 9.10 -24.09
CA GLN A 204 13.95 9.56 -22.92
C GLN A 204 13.32 8.41 -22.13
N GLU A 205 13.69 7.17 -22.41
CA GLU A 205 13.15 5.96 -21.78
C GLU A 205 13.26 6.03 -20.25
N GLY A 206 14.36 6.61 -19.75
CA GLY A 206 14.61 6.82 -18.31
C GLY A 206 13.63 7.76 -17.61
N LYS A 207 12.88 8.60 -18.36
CA LYS A 207 11.87 9.51 -17.80
C LYS A 207 10.58 8.81 -17.38
N ALA A 208 10.37 7.54 -17.77
CA ALA A 208 9.22 6.77 -17.31
C ALA A 208 9.25 6.61 -15.80
N LEU A 209 8.07 6.59 -15.16
CA LEU A 209 7.98 6.18 -13.76
C LEU A 209 8.13 4.66 -13.64
N VAL A 210 8.71 4.19 -12.54
CA VAL A 210 8.80 2.77 -12.21
C VAL A 210 7.41 2.12 -12.21
N GLY A 211 6.39 2.81 -11.70
CA GLY A 211 4.99 2.39 -11.84
C GLY A 211 4.54 1.23 -10.93
N PHE A 212 5.47 0.55 -10.25
CA PHE A 212 5.17 -0.54 -9.32
C PHE A 212 6.08 -0.56 -8.08
N GLY A 213 5.62 -1.31 -7.07
CA GLY A 213 6.39 -1.52 -5.83
C GLY A 213 6.59 -0.24 -5.01
N LEU A 214 7.56 -0.30 -4.09
CA LEU A 214 7.84 0.77 -3.13
C LEU A 214 8.30 2.07 -3.81
N TYR A 215 9.03 1.93 -4.91
CA TYR A 215 9.61 3.05 -5.65
C TYR A 215 8.80 3.45 -6.88
N ARG A 216 7.49 3.12 -6.93
CA ARG A 216 6.59 3.36 -8.07
C ARG A 216 6.58 4.79 -8.61
N SER A 217 6.88 5.77 -7.76
CA SER A 217 6.89 7.21 -8.09
C SER A 217 8.25 7.74 -8.51
N MET A 218 9.31 6.93 -8.47
CA MET A 218 10.62 7.31 -9.00
C MET A 218 10.64 7.19 -10.52
N LYS A 219 11.49 7.99 -11.19
CA LYS A 219 11.82 7.73 -12.59
C LYS A 219 12.78 6.56 -12.71
N LEU A 220 12.79 5.90 -13.86
CA LEU A 220 13.72 4.79 -14.12
C LEU A 220 15.19 5.25 -14.07
N GLU A 221 15.50 6.43 -14.60
CA GLU A 221 16.84 7.02 -14.51
C GLU A 221 17.28 7.24 -13.06
N ASP A 222 16.41 7.88 -12.25
CA ASP A 222 16.67 8.20 -10.85
C ASP A 222 16.78 6.93 -9.99
N LEU A 223 16.03 5.88 -10.36
CA LEU A 223 16.10 4.57 -9.71
C LEU A 223 17.45 3.90 -9.99
N TYR A 224 17.87 3.86 -11.26
CA TYR A 224 19.10 3.20 -11.69
C TYR A 224 20.36 3.90 -11.17
N GLU A 225 20.37 5.24 -11.17
CA GLU A 225 21.53 6.06 -10.76
C GLU A 225 21.63 6.27 -9.25
N SER A 226 20.67 5.73 -8.48
CA SER A 226 20.63 5.94 -7.04
C SER A 226 21.84 5.33 -6.33
N LYS A 227 22.45 6.11 -5.43
CA LYS A 227 23.50 5.64 -4.51
C LYS A 227 22.93 5.09 -3.19
N ASN A 228 21.61 5.06 -3.04
CA ASN A 228 20.96 4.56 -1.83
C ASN A 228 20.97 3.03 -1.81
N GLU A 229 21.56 2.42 -0.78
CA GLU A 229 21.70 0.96 -0.66
C GLU A 229 20.40 0.18 -0.81
N LYS A 230 19.27 0.72 -0.31
CA LYS A 230 17.96 0.08 -0.43
C LYS A 230 17.45 0.11 -1.87
N ILE A 231 17.70 1.22 -2.58
CA ILE A 231 17.32 1.37 -3.99
C ILE A 231 18.21 0.48 -4.86
N ILE A 232 19.52 0.45 -4.60
CA ILE A 232 20.46 -0.46 -5.28
C ILE A 232 19.99 -1.91 -5.11
N SER A 233 19.66 -2.33 -3.89
CA SER A 233 19.15 -3.68 -3.63
C SER A 233 17.84 -3.97 -4.39
N TYR A 234 16.98 -2.96 -4.54
CA TYR A 234 15.74 -3.09 -5.31
C TYR A 234 15.98 -3.17 -6.82
N VAL A 235 16.94 -2.41 -7.34
CA VAL A 235 17.39 -2.51 -8.74
C VAL A 235 17.97 -3.90 -9.00
N ASP A 236 18.82 -4.42 -8.10
CA ASP A 236 19.40 -5.77 -8.22
C ASP A 236 18.33 -6.87 -8.21
N PHE A 237 17.26 -6.65 -7.45
CA PHE A 237 16.11 -7.53 -7.41
C PHE A 237 15.33 -7.53 -8.73
N ILE A 238 15.04 -6.34 -9.28
CA ILE A 238 14.41 -6.22 -10.61
C ILE A 238 15.31 -6.88 -11.66
N ARG A 239 16.62 -6.59 -11.63
CA ARG A 239 17.61 -7.14 -12.57
C ARG A 239 17.59 -8.66 -12.61
N ARG A 240 17.57 -9.31 -11.44
CA ARG A 240 17.64 -10.77 -11.28
C ARG A 240 16.30 -11.50 -11.43
N THR A 241 15.18 -10.79 -11.59
CA THR A 241 13.87 -11.43 -11.70
C THR A 241 13.72 -12.14 -13.04
N SER A 242 13.68 -13.46 -13.07
CA SER A 242 13.64 -14.23 -14.33
C SER A 242 12.29 -14.15 -15.07
N ASN A 243 11.19 -13.94 -14.35
CA ASN A 243 9.83 -13.88 -14.90
C ASN A 243 9.14 -12.59 -14.46
N PRO A 244 9.55 -11.42 -14.99
CA PRO A 244 8.93 -10.15 -14.62
C PRO A 244 7.47 -10.14 -15.06
N GLY A 245 6.58 -9.65 -14.18
CA GLY A 245 5.22 -9.33 -14.58
C GLY A 245 5.17 -8.14 -15.55
N PRO A 246 4.01 -7.87 -16.19
CA PRO A 246 3.87 -6.82 -17.21
C PRO A 246 4.20 -5.41 -16.70
N ASN A 247 4.09 -5.18 -15.40
CA ASN A 247 4.46 -3.89 -14.80
C ASN A 247 5.98 -3.77 -14.56
N MET A 248 6.68 -4.89 -14.32
CA MET A 248 8.11 -4.92 -14.02
C MET A 248 8.98 -5.01 -15.28
N GLU A 249 8.45 -5.66 -16.32
CA GLU A 249 9.15 -5.92 -17.57
C GLU A 249 9.73 -4.65 -18.23
N PRO A 250 9.02 -3.51 -18.30
CA PRO A 250 9.59 -2.26 -18.82
C PRO A 250 10.78 -1.74 -18.00
N ALA A 251 10.70 -1.82 -16.66
CA ALA A 251 11.78 -1.38 -15.79
C ALA A 251 13.01 -2.28 -15.89
N GLN A 252 12.80 -3.61 -15.95
CA GLN A 252 13.90 -4.55 -16.13
C GLN A 252 14.58 -4.38 -17.48
N ARG A 253 13.80 -4.21 -18.57
CA ARG A 253 14.35 -3.95 -19.90
C ARG A 253 15.23 -2.70 -19.91
N TYR A 254 14.78 -1.61 -19.26
CA TYR A 254 15.58 -0.39 -19.13
C TYR A 254 16.89 -0.62 -18.37
N ILE A 255 16.84 -1.29 -17.21
CA ILE A 255 18.04 -1.57 -16.39
C ILE A 255 19.06 -2.39 -17.19
N LEU A 256 18.62 -3.48 -17.82
CA LEU A 256 19.51 -4.35 -18.60
C LEU A 256 20.09 -3.66 -19.84
N GLN A 257 19.34 -2.75 -20.45
CA GLN A 257 19.84 -1.93 -21.56
C GLN A 257 20.94 -0.97 -21.09
N ARG A 258 20.73 -0.29 -19.96
CA ARG A 258 21.72 0.61 -19.36
C ARG A 258 22.99 -0.11 -18.88
N ASP A 259 22.84 -1.32 -18.33
CA ASP A 259 23.96 -2.17 -17.93
C ASP A 259 24.87 -2.50 -19.15
N LYS A 260 24.31 -2.64 -20.36
CA LYS A 260 25.09 -2.86 -21.60
C LYS A 260 25.77 -1.60 -22.12
N GLU A 261 25.15 -0.44 -21.92
CA GLU A 261 25.66 0.86 -22.36
C GLU A 261 26.72 1.44 -21.43
N GLN A 262 26.79 0.99 -20.18
CA GLN A 262 27.90 1.28 -19.26
C GLN A 262 28.92 0.14 -19.31
N PRO A 263 29.99 0.22 -20.13
CA PRO A 263 31.13 -0.68 -19.95
C PRO A 263 31.72 -0.47 -18.55
N ALA A 264 32.10 -1.58 -17.91
CA ALA A 264 32.61 -1.64 -16.55
C ALA A 264 33.64 -0.53 -16.28
N ALA A 265 33.39 0.30 -15.26
CA ALA A 265 34.47 1.01 -14.61
C ALA A 265 35.53 -0.04 -14.18
N PRO A 266 36.84 0.18 -14.46
CA PRO A 266 37.85 -0.83 -14.18
C PRO A 266 38.01 -0.99 -12.66
N ASN A 267 38.06 -2.26 -12.24
CA ASN A 267 38.50 -2.76 -10.93
C ASN A 267 37.63 -2.43 -9.70
N ARG A 268 36.81 -3.41 -9.31
CA ARG A 268 36.64 -3.73 -7.89
C ARG A 268 37.57 -4.91 -7.58
N PRO A 269 38.63 -4.75 -6.76
CA PRO A 269 39.52 -5.85 -6.43
C PRO A 269 38.74 -6.99 -5.76
N ASN A 270 38.87 -8.18 -6.33
CA ASN A 270 38.52 -9.43 -5.69
C ASN A 270 39.59 -9.69 -4.62
N THR A 271 39.37 -9.26 -3.37
CA THR A 271 40.26 -9.59 -2.26
C THR A 271 39.88 -10.93 -1.65
N SER A 272 40.28 -12.00 -2.34
CA SER A 272 40.47 -13.33 -1.74
C SER A 272 41.89 -13.82 -2.04
N ALA A 273 42.87 -13.10 -1.50
CA ALA A 273 44.23 -13.59 -1.31
C ALA A 273 44.84 -12.88 -0.09
N VAL A 274 44.97 -13.61 1.01
CA VAL A 274 45.70 -13.19 2.21
C VAL A 274 47.19 -13.47 1.99
N PRO A 275 48.08 -12.56 2.38
CA PRO A 275 49.17 -12.97 3.26
C PRO A 275 49.27 -12.15 4.56
N LYS A 276 49.98 -12.76 5.51
CA LYS A 276 50.00 -12.54 6.96
C LYS A 276 50.75 -11.29 7.44
N ALA A 277 50.19 -10.73 8.52
CA ALA A 277 50.83 -10.27 9.77
C ALA A 277 51.69 -8.99 9.83
N ALA A 278 51.20 -8.01 10.60
CA ALA A 278 51.92 -7.44 11.77
C ALA A 278 50.93 -6.74 12.73
N LYS A 279 51.13 -6.93 14.04
CA LYS A 279 50.24 -6.61 15.17
C LYS A 279 50.41 -5.19 15.73
N ARG A 280 49.31 -4.59 16.23
CA ARG A 280 49.10 -3.84 17.51
C ARG A 280 47.86 -2.93 17.33
N GLN A 281 46.89 -2.73 18.23
CA GLN A 281 46.57 -3.15 19.60
C GLN A 281 45.06 -2.82 19.83
N LEU A 282 44.33 -3.66 20.58
CA LEU A 282 42.96 -3.45 21.15
C LEU A 282 43.05 -2.63 22.46
N PRO A 283 41.97 -2.19 23.19
CA PRO A 283 40.56 -2.67 23.25
C PRO A 283 39.51 -1.53 23.15
N THR A 284 38.16 -1.65 23.20
CA THR A 284 37.29 -2.31 24.20
C THR A 284 35.80 -2.27 23.78
N SER A 285 35.10 -3.37 24.08
CA SER A 285 33.66 -3.56 24.44
C SER A 285 32.47 -3.19 23.52
N ALA A 286 31.78 -4.26 23.08
CA ALA A 286 30.34 -4.60 23.25
C ALA A 286 29.24 -3.63 22.76
N SER A 287 28.11 -4.04 22.15
CA SER A 287 27.46 -5.36 22.07
C SER A 287 26.51 -5.41 20.86
N ALA A 288 26.28 -6.62 20.39
CA ALA A 288 25.50 -6.97 19.20
C ALA A 288 23.99 -6.82 19.41
N SER A 289 23.25 -6.57 18.32
CA SER A 289 21.86 -7.00 18.21
C SER A 289 21.53 -7.32 16.75
N LYS A 290 21.45 -8.62 16.49
CA LYS A 290 20.94 -9.26 15.28
C LYS A 290 19.54 -8.74 14.95
N ILE A 291 19.32 -8.30 13.71
CA ILE A 291 17.98 -8.31 13.12
C ILE A 291 18.14 -8.77 11.66
N GLY A 292 17.94 -10.08 11.46
CA GLY A 292 17.65 -10.62 10.13
C GLY A 292 16.17 -10.46 9.84
N TYR A 293 15.82 -10.13 8.60
CA TYR A 293 14.54 -10.52 8.04
C TYR A 293 14.68 -10.89 6.57
N THR A 294 14.13 -12.06 6.33
CA THR A 294 14.09 -12.86 5.11
C THR A 294 13.13 -12.25 4.08
N THR A 295 13.61 -12.26 2.84
CA THR A 295 12.87 -12.14 1.58
C THR A 295 11.61 -12.99 1.53
N SER A 296 10.45 -12.42 1.16
CA SER A 296 9.43 -13.18 0.42
C SER A 296 8.36 -12.30 -0.24
N LEU A 297 8.02 -12.70 -1.48
CA LEU A 297 6.79 -12.46 -2.24
C LEU A 297 6.61 -11.14 -3.02
N LEU A 298 7.30 -11.11 -4.16
CA LEU A 298 6.71 -10.75 -5.46
C LEU A 298 5.60 -11.73 -5.86
N ILE A 299 4.86 -11.33 -6.89
CA ILE A 299 3.91 -12.08 -7.73
C ILE A 299 2.43 -11.78 -7.42
N LYS A 300 1.80 -11.07 -8.38
CA LYS A 300 0.50 -11.34 -9.03
C LYS A 300 -0.24 -10.05 -9.42
N TYR A 301 0.13 -9.47 -10.57
CA TYR A 301 -0.76 -8.62 -11.38
C TYR A 301 -0.58 -8.92 -12.87
N SER A 302 -1.45 -9.80 -13.38
CA SER A 302 -1.84 -9.95 -14.79
C SER A 302 -3.26 -10.52 -14.82
N ILE A 303 -3.99 -10.27 -15.92
CA ILE A 303 -5.34 -10.77 -16.28
C ILE A 303 -6.47 -9.86 -15.69
N LEU A 304 -7.30 -9.10 -16.42
CA LEU A 304 -7.79 -9.12 -17.81
C LEU A 304 -8.17 -7.68 -18.26
N ASN A 305 -7.76 -7.31 -19.48
CA ASN A 305 -8.52 -6.43 -20.37
C ASN A 305 -9.22 -7.37 -21.37
N PHE A 306 -10.55 -7.33 -21.47
CA PHE A 306 -11.34 -7.54 -22.68
C PHE A 306 -12.82 -7.31 -22.32
N ALA A 307 -13.47 -6.43 -23.12
CA ALA A 307 -14.87 -5.98 -23.10
C ALA A 307 -15.35 -5.10 -21.93
#